data_AF-A0A6J0V4Y1-F1
#
_entry.id   AF-A0A6J0V4Y1-F1
#
_cell.length_a   1.000
_cell.length_b   1.000
_cell.length_c   1.000
_cell.angle_alpha   90.00
_cell.angle_beta   90.00
_cell.angle_gamma   90.00
#
_symmetry.space_group_name_H-M   'P 1'
#
loop_
_entity.id
_entity.type
_entity.pdbx_description
1 polymer ?
#
loop_
_entity_poly.entity_id
_entity_poly.type
_entity_poly.pdbx_seq_one_letter_code
_entity_poly.pdbx_strand_id
1 'polypeptide(L)'
;MAIVFMSRLTSSDCRASVEQEVSRVLVYIGWNPYQKYIERYGSNPVWFSYRRNHKGLFPPQKTRKTCIRGSKVCSNPCPICRDHNLFLDYRNVKLLEQFISPNTGIIYHPTHTGICMKKYKQLTQAIEEAQNNGLLFFTIPFTSFKDEDYSNQHPAVSKTPSAPALQSKSAWYDWYEWQQPPEKEIKVLRKIYKDFLKEECGPPPSSSR
;
A
#
# COMPACT_ATOMS: atom_id res chain seq x y z
N MET A 1 -41.72 20.67 -30.81
CA MET A 1 -40.52 21.41 -30.34
C MET A 1 -39.51 20.38 -29.86
N ALA A 2 -38.46 20.13 -30.64
CA ALA A 2 -37.45 19.12 -30.31
C ALA A 2 -36.50 19.67 -29.23
N ILE A 3 -36.35 18.91 -28.15
CA ILE A 3 -35.45 19.19 -27.04
C ILE A 3 -34.03 18.89 -27.52
N VAL A 4 -33.18 19.91 -27.56
CA VAL A 4 -31.73 19.76 -27.78
C VAL A 4 -31.13 19.18 -26.51
N PHE A 5 -30.78 17.89 -26.54
CA PHE A 5 -29.89 17.30 -25.54
C PHE A 5 -28.47 17.83 -25.77
N MET A 6 -28.09 18.89 -25.06
CA MET A 6 -26.67 19.20 -24.86
C MET A 6 -26.09 18.13 -23.92
N SER A 7 -25.60 17.04 -24.49
CA SER A 7 -24.72 16.11 -23.79
C SER A 7 -23.45 16.86 -23.37
N ARG A 8 -23.31 17.10 -22.07
CA ARG A 8 -22.06 17.62 -21.47
C ARG A 8 -20.97 16.59 -21.73
N LEU A 9 -20.00 16.95 -22.57
CA LEU A 9 -18.74 16.20 -22.71
C LEU A 9 -18.07 16.14 -21.34
N THR A 10 -17.80 14.94 -20.87
CA THR A 10 -17.08 14.74 -19.61
C THR A 10 -15.59 15.02 -19.82
N SER A 11 -14.87 15.46 -18.79
CA SER A 11 -13.43 15.77 -18.85
C SER A 11 -12.57 14.59 -19.34
N SER A 12 -13.09 13.36 -19.23
CA SER A 12 -12.50 12.13 -19.77
C SER A 12 -12.54 12.03 -21.30
N ASP A 13 -13.57 12.56 -21.96
CA ASP A 13 -13.75 12.45 -23.42
C ASP A 13 -12.82 13.40 -24.18
N CYS A 14 -12.52 14.57 -23.59
CA CYS A 14 -11.53 15.51 -24.13
C CYS A 14 -10.10 14.96 -24.05
N ARG A 15 -9.76 14.21 -22.99
CA ARG A 15 -8.41 13.64 -22.79
C ARG A 15 -8.11 12.51 -23.78
N ALA A 16 -9.11 11.67 -24.07
CA ALA A 16 -9.01 10.61 -25.07
C ALA A 16 -8.85 11.16 -26.50
N SER A 17 -9.51 12.28 -26.82
CA SER A 17 -9.40 12.93 -28.13
C SER A 17 -8.00 13.55 -28.36
N VAL A 18 -7.41 14.17 -27.33
CA VAL A 18 -6.04 14.73 -27.40
C VAL A 18 -4.99 13.61 -27.49
N GLU A 19 -5.15 12.49 -26.78
CA GLU A 19 -4.25 11.34 -26.90
C GLU A 19 -4.32 10.67 -28.29
N GLN A 20 -5.50 10.66 -28.92
CA GLN A 20 -5.67 10.17 -30.29
C GLN A 20 -5.04 11.10 -31.35
N GLU A 21 -5.12 12.42 -31.18
CA GLU A 21 -4.47 13.39 -32.07
C GLU A 21 -2.95 13.40 -31.92
N VAL A 22 -2.43 13.34 -30.69
CA VAL A 22 -0.98 13.21 -30.42
C VAL A 22 -0.45 11.91 -31.02
N SER A 23 -1.18 10.80 -30.89
CA SER A 23 -0.82 9.52 -31.52
C SER A 23 -0.82 9.61 -33.05
N ARG A 24 -1.77 10.32 -33.67
CA ARG A 24 -1.78 10.57 -35.11
C ARG A 24 -0.58 11.40 -35.56
N VAL A 25 -0.28 12.51 -34.88
CA VAL A 25 0.88 13.38 -35.20
C VAL A 25 2.20 12.64 -35.05
N LEU A 26 2.37 11.82 -34.00
CA LEU A 26 3.57 11.01 -33.78
C LEU A 26 3.81 9.96 -34.88
N VAL A 27 2.74 9.38 -35.43
CA VAL A 27 2.82 8.46 -36.58
C VAL A 27 3.21 9.22 -37.86
N TYR A 28 2.69 10.43 -38.09
CA TYR A 28 3.02 11.26 -39.26
C TYR A 28 4.50 11.72 -39.31
N ILE A 29 5.17 11.85 -38.16
CA ILE A 29 6.61 12.17 -38.07
C ILE A 29 7.51 10.91 -37.98
N GLY A 30 6.96 9.70 -38.20
CA GLY A 30 7.70 8.44 -38.16
C GLY A 30 8.17 8.02 -36.76
N TRP A 31 7.57 8.56 -35.69
CA TRP A 31 7.95 8.27 -34.31
C TRP A 31 7.10 7.13 -33.75
N ASN A 32 7.61 5.89 -33.83
CA ASN A 32 7.04 4.74 -33.15
C ASN A 32 7.86 4.41 -31.88
N PRO A 33 7.30 4.53 -30.66
CA PRO A 33 8.04 4.27 -29.43
C PRO A 33 8.55 2.83 -29.33
N TYR A 34 7.83 1.87 -29.93
CA TYR A 34 8.24 0.47 -29.96
C TYR A 34 9.46 0.24 -30.88
N GLN A 35 9.46 0.86 -32.06
CA GLN A 35 10.59 0.76 -33.00
C GLN A 35 11.86 1.37 -32.41
N LYS A 36 11.75 2.55 -31.76
CA LYS A 36 12.87 3.18 -31.07
C LYS A 36 13.41 2.35 -29.91
N TYR A 37 12.52 1.66 -29.21
CA TYR A 37 12.92 0.73 -28.15
C TYR A 37 13.76 -0.42 -28.69
N ILE A 38 13.30 -1.06 -29.78
CA ILE A 38 14.02 -2.16 -30.44
C ILE A 38 15.37 -1.69 -30.97
N GLU A 39 15.43 -0.54 -31.64
CA GLU A 39 16.69 0.00 -32.16
C GLU A 39 17.72 0.27 -31.06
N ARG A 40 17.26 0.72 -29.89
CA ARG A 40 18.13 1.08 -28.75
C ARG A 40 18.60 -0.12 -27.92
N TYR A 41 17.71 -1.07 -27.62
CA TYR A 41 17.99 -2.18 -26.70
C TYR A 41 18.04 -3.56 -27.38
N GLY A 42 17.39 -3.70 -28.54
CA GLY A 42 17.28 -4.96 -29.26
C GLY A 42 16.56 -6.03 -28.44
N SER A 43 17.18 -7.20 -28.35
CA SER A 43 16.72 -8.34 -27.55
C SER A 43 17.23 -8.33 -26.11
N ASN A 44 18.14 -7.41 -25.77
CA ASN A 44 18.78 -7.38 -24.45
C ASN A 44 17.91 -6.62 -23.44
N PRO A 45 17.97 -6.96 -22.15
CA PRO A 45 17.25 -6.21 -21.13
C PRO A 45 17.80 -4.78 -21.02
N VAL A 46 16.93 -3.84 -20.62
CA VAL A 46 17.25 -2.39 -20.57
C VAL A 46 18.54 -2.08 -19.80
N TRP A 47 18.85 -2.85 -18.77
CA TRP A 47 20.00 -2.64 -17.90
C TRP A 47 21.31 -3.30 -18.39
N PHE A 48 21.28 -4.06 -19.50
CA PHE A 48 22.42 -4.83 -19.99
C PHE A 48 23.65 -3.97 -20.34
N SER A 49 23.42 -2.84 -21.04
CA SER A 49 24.51 -1.95 -21.47
C SER A 49 24.97 -0.95 -20.40
N TYR A 50 24.38 -1.01 -19.20
CA TYR A 50 24.69 -0.05 -18.14
C TYR A 50 25.79 -0.56 -17.23
N ARG A 51 26.85 0.24 -17.08
CA ARG A 51 27.92 0.02 -16.12
C ARG A 51 28.03 1.19 -15.16
N ARG A 52 28.13 0.87 -13.87
CA ARG A 52 28.26 1.89 -12.82
C ARG A 52 29.72 2.17 -12.49
N ASN A 53 30.05 3.45 -12.39
CA ASN A 53 31.36 3.89 -11.92
C ASN A 53 31.41 3.79 -10.38
N HIS A 54 32.35 3.00 -9.86
CA HIS A 54 32.67 2.90 -8.43
C HIS A 54 34.17 2.69 -8.26
N LYS A 55 34.68 2.95 -7.05
CA LYS A 55 36.08 2.73 -6.71
C LYS A 55 36.32 1.24 -6.43
N GLY A 56 37.45 0.71 -6.89
CA GLY A 56 37.88 -0.67 -6.62
C GLY A 56 37.11 -1.73 -7.43
N LEU A 57 37.43 -3.00 -7.17
CA LEU A 57 36.86 -4.15 -7.87
C LEU A 57 35.41 -4.43 -7.43
N PHE A 58 35.09 -4.24 -6.15
CA PHE A 58 33.78 -4.57 -5.60
C PHE A 58 32.89 -3.31 -5.49
N PRO A 59 31.66 -3.33 -6.04
CA PRO A 59 30.75 -2.22 -5.92
C PRO A 59 30.23 -2.07 -4.47
N PRO A 60 29.81 -0.86 -4.06
CA PRO A 60 29.12 -0.70 -2.79
C PRO A 60 27.80 -1.48 -2.80
N GLN A 61 27.50 -2.15 -1.68
CA GLN A 61 26.31 -3.02 -1.55
C GLN A 61 24.98 -2.27 -1.74
N LYS A 62 24.96 -0.96 -1.53
CA LYS A 62 23.79 -0.12 -1.80
C LYS A 62 24.05 0.83 -2.97
N THR A 63 23.07 0.93 -3.86
CA THR A 63 23.07 1.94 -4.92
C THR A 63 22.68 3.31 -4.41
N ARG A 64 22.94 4.34 -5.23
CA ARG A 64 22.61 5.72 -4.88
C ARG A 64 21.11 5.87 -4.63
N LYS A 65 20.74 6.79 -3.72
CA LYS A 65 19.32 7.05 -3.36
C LYS A 65 18.47 7.42 -4.59
N THR A 66 18.91 8.42 -5.35
CA THR A 66 18.22 8.92 -6.56
C THR A 66 19.24 9.35 -7.63
N CYS A 67 18.87 9.24 -8.91
CA CYS A 67 19.63 9.81 -10.03
C CYS A 67 19.18 11.22 -10.42
N ILE A 68 17.94 11.58 -10.09
CA ILE A 68 17.34 12.88 -10.40
C ILE A 68 17.14 13.62 -9.09
N ARG A 69 17.67 14.84 -8.99
CA ARG A 69 17.57 15.73 -7.82
C ARG A 69 17.03 17.08 -8.29
N GLY A 70 15.72 17.32 -8.09
CA GLY A 70 15.04 18.46 -8.70
C GLY A 70 15.10 18.36 -10.23
N SER A 71 15.56 19.42 -10.89
CA SER A 71 15.77 19.47 -12.35
C SER A 71 17.10 18.86 -12.83
N LYS A 72 18.02 18.51 -11.91
CA LYS A 72 19.36 18.04 -12.27
C LYS A 72 19.43 16.52 -12.30
N VAL A 73 19.92 15.98 -13.41
CA VAL A 73 20.21 14.55 -13.60
C VAL A 73 21.70 14.31 -13.34
N CYS A 74 22.05 13.24 -12.63
CA CYS A 74 23.44 12.84 -12.46
C CYS A 74 24.10 12.50 -13.82
N SER A 75 25.41 12.73 -13.95
CA SER A 75 26.18 12.48 -15.19
C SER A 75 26.01 11.06 -15.76
N ASN A 76 26.11 10.01 -14.92
CA ASN A 76 25.80 8.63 -15.31
C ASN A 76 24.50 8.17 -14.61
N PRO A 77 23.31 8.41 -15.20
CA PRO A 77 22.01 8.04 -14.61
C PRO A 77 21.70 6.55 -14.76
N CYS A 78 20.79 6.04 -13.93
CA CYS A 78 20.35 4.64 -14.00
C CYS A 78 19.67 4.32 -15.35
N PRO A 79 19.58 3.05 -15.78
CA PRO A 79 18.96 2.67 -17.06
C PRO A 79 17.56 3.25 -17.25
N ILE A 80 16.74 3.20 -16.20
CA ILE A 80 15.37 3.73 -16.17
C ILE A 80 15.36 5.27 -16.09
N CYS A 81 16.35 5.86 -15.45
CA CYS A 81 16.42 7.30 -15.19
C CYS A 81 17.00 8.08 -16.38
N ARG A 82 17.74 7.40 -17.26
CA ARG A 82 18.33 7.97 -18.48
C ARG A 82 17.28 8.27 -19.52
N ASP A 83 16.31 7.36 -19.65
CA ASP A 83 15.31 7.36 -20.71
C ASP A 83 13.92 7.63 -20.12
N HIS A 84 13.41 8.85 -20.37
CA HIS A 84 12.15 9.34 -19.81
C HIS A 84 10.91 8.57 -20.31
N ASN A 85 11.03 7.86 -21.43
CA ASN A 85 9.96 7.07 -22.01
C ASN A 85 9.74 5.73 -21.28
N LEU A 86 10.65 5.35 -20.37
CA LEU A 86 10.53 4.13 -19.58
C LEU A 86 9.77 4.42 -18.28
N PHE A 87 8.46 4.19 -18.33
CA PHE A 87 7.58 4.32 -17.18
C PHE A 87 7.42 2.97 -16.45
N LEU A 88 7.68 2.99 -15.14
CA LEU A 88 7.49 1.84 -14.27
C LEU A 88 6.03 1.81 -13.80
N ASP A 89 5.20 1.12 -14.56
CA ASP A 89 3.79 0.89 -14.25
C ASP A 89 3.52 -0.61 -14.18
N TYR A 90 2.57 -1.02 -13.33
CA TYR A 90 2.17 -2.42 -13.19
C TYR A 90 1.59 -3.03 -14.49
N ARG A 91 1.12 -2.18 -15.42
CA ARG A 91 0.57 -2.59 -16.72
C ARG A 91 1.66 -3.00 -17.71
N ASN A 92 2.89 -2.51 -17.54
CA ASN A 92 4.00 -2.72 -18.46
C ASN A 92 4.75 -4.02 -18.13
N VAL A 93 4.06 -5.15 -18.24
CA VAL A 93 4.58 -6.48 -17.85
C VAL A 93 5.91 -6.80 -18.54
N LYS A 94 6.03 -6.55 -19.85
CA LYS A 94 7.25 -6.79 -20.65
C LYS A 94 8.48 -6.04 -20.14
N LEU A 95 8.30 -4.90 -19.47
CA LEU A 95 9.40 -4.14 -18.87
C LEU A 95 9.74 -4.72 -17.49
N LEU A 96 8.73 -5.04 -16.68
CA LEU A 96 8.90 -5.58 -15.33
C LEU A 96 9.56 -6.97 -15.33
N GLU A 97 9.18 -7.83 -16.28
CA GLU A 97 9.78 -9.17 -16.48
C GLU A 97 11.30 -9.12 -16.62
N GLN A 98 11.85 -8.08 -17.24
CA GLN A 98 13.31 -7.92 -17.44
C GLN A 98 14.08 -7.74 -16.12
N PHE A 99 13.38 -7.35 -15.05
CA PHE A 99 13.96 -7.16 -13.72
C PHE A 99 13.72 -8.36 -12.79
N ILE A 100 13.10 -9.42 -13.29
CA ILE A 100 12.82 -10.65 -12.58
C ILE A 100 13.65 -11.78 -13.20
N SER A 101 14.16 -12.67 -12.36
CA SER A 101 14.83 -13.88 -12.84
C SER A 101 13.81 -14.85 -13.45
N PRO A 102 14.02 -15.35 -14.69
CA PRO A 102 13.05 -16.21 -15.36
C PRO A 102 12.87 -17.56 -14.66
N ASN A 103 13.93 -18.06 -14.00
CA ASN A 103 13.92 -19.39 -13.37
C ASN A 103 13.40 -19.36 -11.93
N THR A 104 13.75 -18.33 -11.16
CA THR A 104 13.46 -18.28 -9.71
C THR A 104 12.29 -17.35 -9.39
N GLY A 105 11.91 -16.45 -10.30
CA GLY A 105 10.88 -15.44 -10.04
C GLY A 105 11.31 -14.35 -9.03
N ILE A 106 12.58 -14.33 -8.63
CA ILE A 106 13.13 -13.36 -7.69
C ILE A 106 13.53 -12.09 -8.45
N ILE A 107 13.20 -10.93 -7.87
CA ILE A 107 13.57 -9.61 -8.38
C ILE A 107 15.10 -9.40 -8.24
N TYR A 108 15.75 -8.93 -9.31
CA TYR A 108 17.18 -8.65 -9.27
C TYR A 108 17.52 -7.49 -8.33
N HIS A 109 18.51 -7.68 -7.47
CA HIS A 109 19.01 -6.64 -6.58
C HIS A 109 19.59 -5.43 -7.36
N PRO A 110 19.47 -4.18 -6.87
CA PRO A 110 19.98 -2.99 -7.55
C PRO A 110 21.46 -3.00 -7.90
N THR A 111 22.28 -3.77 -7.19
CA THR A 111 23.72 -3.94 -7.50
C THR A 111 23.92 -4.65 -8.84
N HIS A 112 23.01 -5.55 -9.21
CA HIS A 112 23.02 -6.27 -10.48
C HIS A 112 22.50 -5.40 -11.64
N THR A 113 21.34 -4.78 -11.45
CA THR A 113 20.65 -3.99 -12.50
C THR A 113 21.15 -2.54 -12.61
N GLY A 114 21.83 -2.03 -11.58
CA GLY A 114 22.37 -0.68 -11.56
C GLY A 114 21.35 0.45 -11.30
N ILE A 115 20.12 0.10 -10.92
CA ILE A 115 19.03 1.05 -10.66
C ILE A 115 19.28 1.85 -9.36
N CYS A 116 18.80 3.09 -9.29
CA CYS A 116 18.81 3.85 -8.03
C CYS A 116 17.73 3.35 -7.04
N MET A 117 17.98 3.49 -5.74
CA MET A 117 17.09 2.92 -4.72
C MET A 117 15.64 3.43 -4.80
N LYS A 118 15.41 4.70 -5.18
CA LYS A 118 14.06 5.23 -5.40
C LYS A 118 13.32 4.51 -6.53
N LYS A 119 13.98 4.27 -7.65
CA LYS A 119 13.39 3.54 -8.79
C LYS A 119 13.24 2.06 -8.49
N TYR A 120 14.15 1.46 -7.72
CA TYR A 120 13.99 0.09 -7.26
C TYR A 120 12.75 -0.08 -6.37
N LYS A 121 12.52 0.83 -5.42
CA LYS A 121 11.29 0.81 -4.61
C LYS A 121 10.03 0.91 -5.47
N GLN A 122 10.02 1.80 -6.47
CA GLN A 122 8.91 1.91 -7.43
C GLN A 122 8.72 0.64 -8.25
N LEU A 123 9.81 0.01 -8.68
CA LEU A 123 9.79 -1.26 -9.40
C LEU A 123 9.17 -2.37 -8.53
N THR A 124 9.62 -2.53 -7.29
CA THR A 124 9.09 -3.54 -6.37
C THR A 124 7.59 -3.35 -6.14
N GLN A 125 7.15 -2.10 -5.92
CA GLN A 125 5.73 -1.78 -5.80
C GLN A 125 4.94 -2.12 -7.08
N ALA A 126 5.44 -1.74 -8.25
CA ALA A 126 4.78 -2.05 -9.52
C ALA A 126 4.72 -3.57 -9.80
N ILE A 127 5.73 -4.34 -9.41
CA ILE A 127 5.73 -5.80 -9.52
C ILE A 127 4.71 -6.41 -8.55
N GLU A 128 4.69 -5.98 -7.30
CA GLU A 128 3.71 -6.41 -6.30
C GLU A 128 2.28 -6.10 -6.76
N GLU A 129 2.04 -4.88 -7.26
CA GLU A 129 0.75 -4.50 -7.86
C GLU A 129 0.40 -5.34 -9.08
N ALA A 130 1.36 -5.65 -9.95
CA ALA A 130 1.13 -6.50 -11.12
C ALA A 130 0.79 -7.96 -10.74
N GLN A 131 1.44 -8.49 -9.70
CA GLN A 131 1.17 -9.82 -9.14
C GLN A 131 -0.22 -9.86 -8.47
N ASN A 132 -0.55 -8.85 -7.68
CA ASN A 132 -1.87 -8.72 -7.03
C ASN A 132 -3.01 -8.60 -8.04
N ASN A 133 -2.77 -7.92 -9.16
CA ASN A 133 -3.73 -7.79 -10.27
C ASN A 133 -3.73 -9.01 -11.21
N GLY A 134 -2.87 -10.01 -11.00
CA GLY A 134 -2.79 -11.20 -11.84
C GLY A 134 -2.21 -10.95 -13.25
N LEU A 135 -1.53 -9.82 -13.49
CA LEU A 135 -0.89 -9.51 -14.77
C LEU A 135 0.47 -10.18 -14.92
N LEU A 136 1.16 -10.44 -13.80
CA LEU A 136 2.48 -11.05 -13.78
C LEU A 136 2.40 -12.40 -13.06
N PHE A 137 2.89 -13.45 -13.74
CA PHE A 137 2.88 -14.80 -13.20
C PHE A 137 3.96 -14.98 -12.13
N PHE A 138 3.61 -15.67 -11.04
CA PHE A 138 4.54 -16.08 -10.00
C PHE A 138 4.09 -17.41 -9.36
N THR A 139 5.02 -18.11 -8.73
CA THR A 139 4.74 -19.41 -8.10
C THR A 139 4.06 -19.20 -6.75
N ILE A 140 2.84 -19.72 -6.61
CA ILE A 140 2.11 -19.76 -5.35
C ILE A 140 2.23 -21.18 -4.79
N PRO A 141 2.88 -21.39 -3.63
CA PRO A 141 2.94 -22.71 -3.03
C PRO A 141 1.55 -23.14 -2.57
N PHE A 142 1.20 -24.40 -2.83
CA PHE A 142 0.02 -24.99 -2.21
C PHE A 142 0.26 -25.07 -0.69
N THR A 143 -0.68 -24.51 0.09
CA THR A 143 -0.64 -24.58 1.55
C THR A 143 -1.80 -25.45 2.03
N SER A 144 -1.51 -26.47 2.83
CA SER A 144 -2.53 -27.27 3.49
C SER A 144 -2.92 -26.59 4.81
N PHE A 145 -4.21 -26.39 5.03
CA PHE A 145 -4.73 -25.98 6.33
C PHE A 145 -4.58 -27.14 7.32
N LYS A 146 -4.07 -26.86 8.53
CA LYS A 146 -3.76 -27.87 9.55
C LYS A 146 -4.85 -28.05 10.60
N ASP A 147 -5.94 -27.30 10.51
CA ASP A 147 -7.04 -27.42 11.46
C ASP A 147 -7.98 -28.54 10.98
N GLU A 148 -7.94 -29.67 11.68
CA GLU A 148 -8.59 -30.93 11.30
C GLU A 148 -10.12 -30.88 11.49
N ASP A 149 -10.61 -30.00 12.38
CA ASP A 149 -12.04 -29.92 12.71
C ASP A 149 -12.65 -28.59 12.24
N TYR A 150 -13.20 -28.58 11.02
CA TYR A 150 -13.99 -27.46 10.48
C TYR A 150 -15.39 -27.34 11.10
N SER A 151 -15.50 -27.65 12.40
CA SER A 151 -16.76 -27.64 13.13
C SER A 151 -16.97 -26.30 13.83
N ASN A 152 -18.02 -25.56 13.43
CA ASN A 152 -18.43 -24.31 14.08
C ASN A 152 -19.26 -24.54 15.36
N GLN A 153 -19.13 -25.72 16.00
CA GLN A 153 -19.87 -26.06 17.20
C GLN A 153 -19.28 -25.43 18.47
N HIS A 154 -18.04 -24.92 18.42
CA HIS A 154 -17.41 -24.33 19.58
C HIS A 154 -18.18 -23.08 20.08
N PRO A 155 -18.39 -22.91 21.40
CA PRO A 155 -19.10 -21.76 21.98
C PRO A 155 -18.49 -20.39 21.65
N ALA A 156 -17.21 -20.33 21.27
CA ALA A 156 -16.58 -19.06 20.87
C ALA A 156 -17.06 -18.53 19.51
N VAL A 157 -17.53 -19.42 18.62
CA VAL A 157 -18.02 -19.05 17.28
C VAL A 157 -19.56 -19.07 17.24
N SER A 158 -20.17 -19.97 18.01
CA SER A 158 -21.63 -20.03 18.15
C SER A 158 -22.14 -18.97 19.14
N LYS A 159 -23.47 -18.78 19.17
CA LYS A 159 -24.10 -17.83 20.08
C LYS A 159 -23.95 -18.32 21.52
N THR A 160 -23.21 -17.58 22.34
CA THR A 160 -23.19 -17.81 23.78
C THR A 160 -24.53 -17.40 24.40
N PRO A 161 -25.09 -18.19 25.32
CA PRO A 161 -26.32 -17.82 26.00
C PRO A 161 -26.10 -16.51 26.77
N SER A 162 -27.05 -15.59 26.66
CA SER A 162 -26.96 -14.29 27.32
C SER A 162 -27.03 -14.45 28.83
N ALA A 163 -26.09 -13.81 29.53
CA ALA A 163 -26.12 -13.78 30.98
C ALA A 163 -27.37 -13.04 31.49
N PRO A 164 -27.90 -13.38 32.68
CA PRO A 164 -29.10 -12.73 33.23
C PRO A 164 -28.99 -11.21 33.30
N ALA A 165 -27.83 -10.69 33.71
CA ALA A 165 -27.56 -9.24 33.76
C ALA A 165 -27.72 -8.55 32.39
N LEU A 166 -27.32 -9.23 31.32
CA LEU A 166 -27.48 -8.72 29.96
C LEU A 166 -28.95 -8.75 29.52
N GLN A 167 -29.73 -9.74 29.97
CA GLN A 167 -31.17 -9.83 29.70
C GLN A 167 -31.96 -8.73 30.43
N SER A 168 -31.60 -8.42 31.69
CA SER A 168 -32.17 -7.32 32.48
C SER A 168 -31.62 -5.94 32.12
N LYS A 169 -30.62 -5.87 31.22
CA LYS A 169 -29.88 -4.65 30.86
C LYS A 169 -29.24 -3.95 32.06
N SER A 170 -28.88 -4.71 33.10
CA SER A 170 -28.13 -4.21 34.25
C SER A 170 -26.63 -4.41 34.04
N ALA A 171 -25.81 -3.76 34.88
CA ALA A 171 -24.39 -4.07 34.91
C ALA A 171 -24.14 -5.55 35.27
N TRP A 172 -22.99 -6.09 34.86
CA TRP A 172 -22.62 -7.48 35.14
C TRP A 172 -22.42 -7.74 36.64
N TYR A 173 -21.91 -6.74 37.37
CA TYR A 173 -21.77 -6.77 38.81
C TYR A 173 -22.42 -5.53 39.41
N ASP A 174 -23.06 -5.70 40.57
CA ASP A 174 -23.81 -4.63 41.24
C ASP A 174 -22.96 -3.41 41.60
N TRP A 175 -21.66 -3.61 41.86
CA TRP A 175 -20.71 -2.55 42.25
C TRP A 175 -20.18 -1.72 41.07
N TYR A 176 -20.54 -2.04 39.83
CA TYR A 176 -20.30 -1.16 38.69
C TYR A 176 -21.22 0.05 38.69
N GLU A 177 -22.42 -0.09 39.26
CA GLU A 177 -23.37 1.00 39.41
C GLU A 177 -23.01 1.82 40.66
N TRP A 178 -23.13 3.14 40.59
CA TRP A 178 -22.84 4.00 41.72
C TRP A 178 -23.85 3.77 42.84
N GLN A 179 -23.36 3.31 44.00
CA GLN A 179 -24.16 3.13 45.20
C GLN A 179 -23.67 4.12 46.26
N GLN A 180 -24.59 4.93 46.80
CA GLN A 180 -24.25 5.90 47.85
C GLN A 180 -23.95 5.16 49.17
N PRO A 181 -22.74 5.29 49.74
CA PRO A 181 -22.42 4.64 51.01
C PRO A 181 -23.26 5.19 52.17
N PRO A 182 -23.50 4.40 53.23
CA PRO A 182 -24.26 4.86 54.39
C PRO A 182 -23.52 6.00 55.10
N GLU A 183 -24.28 7.01 55.56
CA GLU A 183 -23.70 8.23 56.16
C GLU A 183 -22.79 7.95 57.37
N LYS A 184 -23.03 6.86 58.11
CA LYS A 184 -22.20 6.45 59.24
C LYS A 184 -20.76 6.16 58.81
N GLU A 185 -20.57 5.47 57.69
CA GLU A 185 -19.25 5.15 57.15
C GLU A 185 -18.57 6.39 56.58
N ILE A 186 -19.34 7.26 55.92
CA ILE A 186 -18.82 8.54 55.44
C ILE A 186 -18.33 9.40 56.62
N LYS A 187 -19.04 9.42 57.75
CA LYS A 187 -18.61 10.12 58.97
C LYS A 187 -17.32 9.54 59.56
N VAL A 188 -17.18 8.21 59.57
CA VAL A 188 -15.94 7.54 60.00
C VAL A 188 -14.78 7.94 59.09
N LEU A 189 -14.96 7.91 57.76
CA LEU A 189 -13.94 8.31 56.79
C LEU A 189 -13.55 9.79 56.92
N ARG A 190 -14.52 10.70 57.11
CA ARG A 190 -14.26 12.12 57.38
C ARG A 190 -13.42 12.33 58.63
N LYS A 191 -13.60 11.49 59.65
CA LYS A 191 -12.81 11.55 60.89
C LYS A 191 -11.37 11.07 60.66
N ILE A 192 -11.18 9.99 59.89
CA ILE A 192 -9.85 9.42 59.60
C ILE A 192 -9.03 10.37 58.70
N TYR A 193 -9.66 10.96 57.69
CA TYR A 193 -8.97 11.75 56.66
C TYR A 193 -9.20 13.26 56.76
N LYS A 194 -9.53 13.77 57.96
CA LYS A 194 -9.99 15.14 58.21
C LYS A 194 -9.18 16.23 57.51
N ASP A 195 -7.85 16.09 57.48
CA ASP A 195 -6.93 17.11 56.98
C ASP A 195 -6.70 17.04 55.45
N PHE A 196 -7.20 16.01 54.78
CA PHE A 196 -6.96 15.72 53.35
C PHE A 196 -8.25 15.51 52.52
N LEU A 197 -9.40 15.97 53.01
CA LEU A 197 -10.68 15.81 52.32
C LEU A 197 -10.82 16.72 51.10
N LYS A 198 -11.46 16.21 50.04
CA LYS A 198 -11.89 16.96 48.85
C LYS A 198 -13.41 17.14 48.85
N GLU A 199 -13.92 18.00 47.96
CA GLU A 199 -15.36 18.16 47.74
C GLU A 199 -16.01 16.83 47.28
N GLU A 200 -17.20 16.53 47.81
CA GLU A 200 -17.92 15.30 47.48
C GLU A 200 -18.55 15.40 46.08
N CYS A 201 -18.21 14.47 45.20
CA CYS A 201 -18.89 14.33 43.92
C CYS A 201 -20.13 13.45 44.10
N GLY A 202 -21.27 13.92 43.58
CA GLY A 202 -22.50 13.12 43.48
C GLY A 202 -22.39 11.99 42.46
N PRO A 203 -23.49 11.24 42.22
CA PRO A 203 -23.49 10.19 41.21
C PRO A 203 -23.04 10.74 39.86
N PRO A 204 -22.23 9.98 39.09
CA PRO A 204 -21.83 10.41 37.76
C PRO A 204 -23.06 10.61 36.87
N PRO A 205 -23.06 11.60 35.96
CA PRO A 205 -24.20 11.81 35.07
C PRO A 205 -24.45 10.55 34.24
N SER A 206 -25.71 10.11 34.16
CA SER A 206 -26.08 8.99 33.30
C SER A 206 -25.89 9.40 31.85
N SER A 207 -24.85 8.89 31.20
CA SER A 207 -24.73 8.99 29.75
C SER A 207 -25.76 8.05 29.13
N SER A 208 -26.93 8.58 28.77
CA SER A 208 -27.90 7.82 27.99
C SER A 208 -27.28 7.48 26.63
N ARG A 209 -27.05 6.19 26.38
CA ARG A 209 -26.74 5.65 25.05
C ARG A 209 -28.00 5.06 24.44
#